data_AF-A0A933ZEL3-F1
#
_entry.id   AF-A0A933ZEL3-F1
#
_cell.length_a   1.000
_cell.length_b   1.000
_cell.length_c   1.000
_cell.angle_alpha   90.00
_cell.angle_beta   90.00
_cell.angle_gamma   90.00
#
_symmetry.space_group_name_H-M   'P 1'
#
loop_
_entity.id
_entity.type
_entity.pdbx_description
1 polymer ?
#
loop_
_entity_poly.entity_id
_entity_poly.type
_entity_poly.pdbx_seq_one_letter_code
_entity_poly.pdbx_strand_id
1 'polypeptide(L)' 'MREPSSERDDPKPYRAIACYCGASRRMPFCDGSHMVTGFPSAAEPPPQAPNPIEILNAPISEPEA' A
#
# COMPACT_ATOMS: atom_id res chain seq x y z
N MET A 1 43.66 -17.35 -12.49
CA MET A 1 42.98 -17.89 -11.28
C MET A 1 41.84 -16.92 -10.98
N ARG A 2 40.64 -17.20 -11.48
CA ARG A 2 39.45 -16.36 -11.26
C ARG A 2 38.32 -17.33 -11.00
N GLU A 3 38.08 -17.59 -9.72
CA GLU A 3 37.06 -18.50 -9.22
C GLU A 3 35.71 -18.10 -9.82
N PRO A 4 34.91 -19.02 -10.38
CA PRO A 4 33.53 -18.72 -10.67
C PRO A 4 32.81 -18.58 -9.33
N SER A 5 32.45 -17.34 -8.98
CA SER A 5 31.62 -17.01 -7.83
C SER A 5 30.48 -18.01 -7.73
N SER A 6 30.46 -18.75 -6.64
CA SER A 6 29.46 -19.74 -6.27
C SER A 6 28.09 -19.08 -6.18
N GLU A 7 27.40 -19.02 -7.32
CA GLU A 7 25.96 -18.83 -7.44
C GLU A 7 25.32 -20.05 -6.79
N ARG A 8 25.29 -20.01 -5.46
CA ARG A 8 24.53 -20.96 -4.66
C ARG A 8 23.08 -20.80 -5.11
N ASP A 9 22.51 -21.88 -5.59
CA ASP A 9 21.08 -22.02 -5.85
C ASP A 9 20.37 -21.97 -4.48
N ASP A 10 20.35 -20.79 -3.87
CA ASP A 10 19.65 -20.53 -2.63
C ASP A 10 18.16 -20.51 -2.98
N PRO A 11 17.34 -21.45 -2.46
CA PRO A 11 15.92 -21.44 -2.74
C PRO A 11 15.34 -20.13 -2.21
N LYS A 12 14.94 -19.23 -3.12
CA LYS A 12 14.28 -17.98 -2.73
C LYS A 12 13.05 -18.32 -1.88
N PRO A 13 12.92 -17.76 -0.68
CA PRO A 13 11.77 -18.06 0.17
C PRO A 13 10.49 -17.62 -0.53
N TYR A 14 9.49 -18.50 -0.52
CA TYR A 14 8.17 -18.18 -1.05
C TYR A 14 7.56 -17.07 -0.19
N ARG A 15 7.36 -15.89 -0.78
CA ARG A 15 6.69 -14.77 -0.11
C ARG A 15 5.19 -14.89 -0.31
N ALA A 16 4.45 -14.97 0.79
CA ALA A 16 3.00 -14.96 0.80
C ALA A 16 2.49 -13.75 1.61
N ILE A 17 1.44 -13.10 1.11
CA ILE A 17 0.83 -11.93 1.73
C ILE A 17 -0.59 -12.31 2.15
N ALA A 18 -0.97 -12.04 3.39
CA ALA A 18 -2.31 -12.27 3.89
C ALA A 18 -3.31 -11.26 3.30
N CYS A 19 -4.53 -11.70 3.02
CA CYS A 19 -5.62 -10.86 2.54
C CYS A 19 -6.44 -10.31 3.70
N TYR A 20 -6.52 -8.98 3.82
CA TYR A 20 -7.38 -8.29 4.78
C TYR A 20 -8.58 -7.57 4.14
N CYS A 21 -8.63 -7.47 2.80
CA CYS A 21 -9.71 -6.77 2.09
C CYS A 21 -11.00 -7.61 1.89
N GLY A 22 -10.97 -8.92 2.16
CA GLY A 22 -12.12 -9.82 2.00
C GLY A 22 -12.53 -10.18 0.56
N ALA A 23 -11.95 -9.54 -0.45
CA ALA A 23 -12.32 -9.73 -1.86
C ALA A 23 -11.49 -10.77 -2.62
N SER A 24 -10.48 -11.36 -1.97
CA SER A 24 -9.58 -12.30 -2.62
C SER A 24 -10.27 -13.62 -3.00
N ARG A 25 -9.97 -14.13 -4.19
CA ARG A 25 -10.39 -15.46 -4.66
C ARG A 25 -9.47 -16.58 -4.17
N ARG A 26 -8.32 -16.22 -3.58
CA ARG A 26 -7.29 -17.16 -3.08
C ARG A 26 -7.08 -17.07 -1.56
N MET A 27 -8.14 -16.78 -0.82
CA MET A 27 -8.07 -16.68 0.64
C MET A 27 -7.36 -17.89 1.27
N PRO A 28 -6.49 -17.68 2.28
CA PRO A 28 -6.24 -16.44 3.02
C PRO A 28 -5.23 -15.48 2.36
N PHE A 29 -4.78 -15.73 1.13
CA PHE A 29 -3.72 -14.94 0.49
C PHE A 29 -4.28 -13.79 -0.36
N CYS A 30 -3.55 -12.68 -0.46
CA CYS A 30 -3.94 -11.50 -1.25
C CYS A 30 -3.68 -11.74 -2.74
N ASP A 31 -4.68 -11.75 -3.63
CA ASP A 31 -4.54 -11.82 -5.11
C ASP A 31 -4.53 -10.46 -5.83
N GLY A 32 -4.53 -9.36 -5.09
CA GLY A 32 -4.63 -8.02 -5.67
C GLY A 32 -6.06 -7.50 -5.84
N SER A 33 -7.09 -8.28 -5.45
CA SER A 33 -8.49 -7.83 -5.51
C SER A 33 -8.76 -6.56 -4.68
N HIS A 34 -7.91 -6.25 -3.70
CA HIS A 34 -8.00 -5.02 -2.90
C HIS A 34 -7.93 -3.73 -3.75
N MET A 35 -7.24 -3.76 -4.90
CA MET A 35 -7.13 -2.60 -5.78
C MET A 35 -8.48 -2.24 -6.41
N VAL A 36 -9.31 -3.24 -6.71
CA VAL A 36 -10.63 -3.04 -7.32
C VAL A 36 -11.65 -2.58 -6.28
N THR A 37 -11.50 -3.02 -5.03
CA THR A 37 -12.41 -2.62 -3.94
C THR A 37 -12.07 -1.27 -3.33
N GLY A 38 -10.93 -0.65 -3.71
CA GLY A 38 -10.43 0.56 -3.07
C GLY A 38 -10.05 0.34 -1.60
N PHE A 39 -9.81 -0.92 -1.20
CA PHE A 39 -9.38 -1.22 0.16
C PHE A 39 -7.90 -0.85 0.29
N PRO A 40 -7.52 0.02 1.23
CA PRO A 40 -6.15 0.49 1.35
C PRO A 40 -5.22 -0.69 1.65
N SER A 41 -4.15 -0.80 0.86
CA SER A 41 -3.07 -1.71 1.21
C SER A 41 -2.38 -1.17 2.46
N ALA A 42 -1.96 -2.06 3.37
CA ALA A 42 -1.27 -1.66 4.62
C ALA A 42 0.03 -0.85 4.38
N ALA A 43 0.55 -0.84 3.15
CA ALA A 43 1.73 -0.08 2.75
C ALA A 43 1.43 1.38 2.36
N GLU A 44 0.16 1.75 2.15
CA GLU A 44 -0.21 3.11 1.76
C GLU A 44 -0.71 3.87 3.00
N PRO A 45 -0.03 4.97 3.40
CA PRO A 45 -0.61 5.84 4.41
C PRO A 45 -1.92 6.41 3.84
N PRO A 46 -2.99 6.50 4.66
CA PRO A 46 -4.22 7.15 4.21
C PRO A 46 -3.88 8.58 3.74
N PRO A 47 -4.64 9.15 2.79
CA PRO A 47 -4.48 10.55 2.42
C PRO A 47 -4.51 11.38 3.70
N GLN A 48 -3.43 12.12 3.96
CA GLN A 48 -3.35 12.93 5.17
C GLN A 48 -4.42 14.02 5.06
N ALA A 49 -5.43 13.95 5.93
CA ALA A 49 -6.36 15.06 6.09
C ALA A 49 -5.57 16.31 6.52
N PRO A 50 -5.94 17.51 6.05
CA PRO A 50 -5.32 18.73 6.52
C PRO A 50 -5.43 18.80 8.04
N ASN A 51 -4.37 19.27 8.69
CA ASN A 51 -4.42 19.37 10.14
C ASN A 51 -5.39 20.47 10.56
N PRO A 52 -5.98 20.41 11.76
CA PRO A 52 -6.97 21.39 12.19
C PRO A 52 -6.46 22.85 12.12
N ILE A 53 -5.18 23.09 12.39
CA ILE A 53 -4.61 24.44 12.34
C ILE A 53 -4.57 24.99 10.91
N GLU A 54 -4.29 24.15 9.91
CA GLU A 54 -4.36 24.56 8.49
C GLU A 54 -5.76 24.95 8.07
N ILE A 55 -6.78 24.21 8.52
CA ILE A 55 -8.18 24.53 8.23
C ILE A 55 -8.56 25.88 8.86
N LEU A 56 -8.11 26.12 10.10
CA LEU A 56 -8.39 27.37 10.81
C LEU A 56 -7.70 28.58 10.18
N ASN A 57 -6.51 28.40 9.60
CA ASN A 57 -5.74 29.48 8.97
C ASN A 57 -6.06 29.68 7.48
N ALA A 58 -6.98 28.88 6.90
CA ALA A 58 -7.35 29.01 5.50
C ALA A 58 -8.04 30.36 5.24
N PRO A 59 -7.76 31.03 4.11
CA PRO A 59 -8.48 32.24 3.75
C PRO A 59 -9.95 31.89 3.57
N ILE A 60 -10.82 32.52 4.36
CA ILE A 60 -12.25 32.52 4.12
C ILE A 60 -12.47 33.10 2.73
N SER A 61 -12.74 32.22 1.78
CA SER A 61 -13.14 32.62 0.43
C SER A 61 -14.51 33.26 0.58
N GLU A 62 -14.58 34.58 0.51
CA GLU A 62 -15.85 35.30 0.47
C GLU A 62 -16.65 34.77 -0.73
N PRO A 63 -17.97 34.50 -0.59
CA PRO A 63 -18.76 34.10 -1.73
C PRO A 63 -18.77 35.27 -2.74
N GLU A 64 -18.32 35.02 -3.97
CA GLU A 64 -18.44 35.98 -5.05
C GLU A 64 -19.92 36.41 -5.17
N ALA A 65 -20.13 37.74 -5.08
CA ALA A 65 -21.44 38.40 -5.01
C ALA A 65 -22.24 38.33 -6.31
#